data_AF-A0A4S2EWL9-F1
#
_entry.id   AF-A0A4S2EWL9-F1
#
_cell.length_a   1.000
_cell.length_b   1.000
_cell.length_c   1.000
_cell.angle_alpha   90.00
_cell.angle_beta   90.00
_cell.angle_gamma   90.00
#
_symmetry.space_group_name_H-M   'P 1'
#
loop_
_entity.id
_entity.type
_entity.pdbx_description
1 polymer ?
#
loop_
_entity_poly.entity_id
_entity_poly.type
_entity_poly.pdbx_seq_one_letter_code
_entity_poly.pdbx_strand_id
1 'polypeptide(L)' 'MNAPTTAIDRFYDLCDEFERRFGESFWMPAGCGLSTADGIYAIKSAIEAGECRNGYAAFGLDEPHDVAS' A
#
# COMPACT_ATOMS: atom_id res chain seq x y z
N MET A 1 10.19 0.78 -27.77
CA MET A 1 9.14 1.64 -27.20
C MET A 1 8.73 1.00 -25.88
N ASN A 2 9.04 1.63 -24.74
CA ASN A 2 8.54 1.13 -23.45
C ASN A 2 7.04 1.42 -23.40
N ALA A 3 6.23 0.38 -23.17
CA ALA A 3 4.79 0.57 -22.97
C ALA A 3 4.57 1.57 -21.82
N PRO A 4 3.54 2.42 -21.90
CA PRO A 4 3.20 3.28 -20.77
C PRO A 4 2.90 2.40 -19.55
N THR A 5 3.68 2.56 -18.49
CA THR A 5 3.47 1.90 -17.21
C THR A 5 2.05 2.18 -16.73
N THR A 6 1.26 1.13 -16.54
CA THR A 6 -0.12 1.28 -16.09
C THR A 6 -0.15 1.69 -14.61
N ALA A 7 -1.30 2.19 -14.14
CA ALA A 7 -1.46 2.49 -12.71
C ALA A 7 -1.25 1.23 -11.84
N ILE A 8 -1.58 0.05 -12.36
CA ILE A 8 -1.40 -1.20 -11.64
C ILE A 8 0.07 -1.63 -11.59
N ASP A 9 0.83 -1.46 -12.67
CA ASP A 9 2.28 -1.71 -12.66
C ASP A 9 2.98 -0.80 -11.63
N ARG A 10 2.63 0.49 -11.61
CA ARG A 10 3.16 1.45 -10.64
C ARG A 10 2.83 1.06 -9.20
N PHE A 11 1.64 0.52 -8.96
CA PHE A 11 1.24 0.06 -7.64
C PHE A 11 2.14 -1.10 -7.18
N TYR A 12 2.39 -2.09 -8.05
CA TYR A 12 3.25 -3.21 -7.73
C TYR A 12 4.73 -2.80 -7.54
N ASP A 13 5.25 -1.91 -8.39
CA ASP A 13 6.62 -1.36 -8.22
C ASP A 13 6.81 -0.72 -6.83
N LEU A 14 5.78 -0.02 -6.33
CA LEU A 14 5.80 0.60 -5.01
C LEU A 14 5.66 -0.43 -3.88
N CYS A 15 4.88 -1.49 -4.06
CA CYS A 15 4.83 -2.60 -3.10
C CYS A 15 6.22 -3.25 -2.96
N ASP A 16 6.90 -3.51 -4.07
CA ASP A 16 8.25 -4.08 -4.07
C ASP A 16 9.25 -3.16 -3.36
N GLU A 17 9.16 -1.84 -3.60
CA GLU A 17 10.00 -0.86 -2.91
C GLU A 17 9.72 -0.83 -1.40
N PHE A 18 8.45 -0.85 -1.00
CA PHE A 18 8.03 -0.89 0.40
C PHE A 18 8.57 -2.14 1.10
N GLU A 19 8.38 -3.32 0.50
CA GLU A 19 8.87 -4.59 1.05
C GLU A 19 10.39 -4.61 1.18
N ARG A 20 11.11 -4.12 0.17
CA ARG A 20 12.57 -3.98 0.24
C ARG A 20 13.04 -3.07 1.38
N ARG A 21 12.26 -2.03 1.71
CA ARG A 21 12.63 -1.02 2.71
C ARG A 21 12.28 -1.43 4.13
N PHE A 22 11.15 -2.09 4.33
CA PHE A 22 10.60 -2.40 5.65
C PHE A 22 10.65 -3.89 6.00
N GLY A 23 10.91 -4.78 5.03
CA GLY A 23 10.90 -6.23 5.22
C GLY A 23 9.51 -6.83 5.37
N GLU A 24 8.47 -6.05 5.09
CA GLU A 24 7.06 -6.46 5.18
C GLU A 24 6.30 -6.02 3.93
N SER A 25 5.34 -6.84 3.49
CA SER A 25 4.49 -6.49 2.36
C SER A 25 3.46 -5.42 2.77
N PHE A 26 3.12 -4.54 1.82
CA PHE A 26 2.10 -3.53 2.05
C PHE A 26 0.69 -4.11 1.94
N TRP A 27 -0.12 -3.96 2.99
CA TRP A 27 -1.49 -4.47 3.05
C TRP A 27 -2.53 -3.40 2.78
N MET A 28 -3.50 -3.66 1.91
CA MET A 28 -4.61 -2.75 1.64
C MET A 28 -5.96 -3.35 2.08
N PRO A 29 -6.87 -2.54 2.67
CA PRO A 29 -8.22 -2.98 2.95
C PRO A 29 -8.94 -3.42 1.66
N ALA A 30 -9.35 -4.68 1.58
CA ALA A 30 -10.24 -5.13 0.52
C ALA A 30 -11.69 -4.73 0.85
N GLY A 31 -12.45 -4.30 -0.16
CA GLY A 31 -13.89 -4.02 -0.01
C GLY A 31 -14.26 -2.64 0.53
N CYS A 32 -13.30 -1.76 0.81
CA CYS A 32 -13.54 -0.38 1.26
C CYS A 32 -13.80 0.63 0.13
N GLY A 33 -13.97 0.17 -1.11
CA GLY A 33 -14.13 1.05 -2.28
C GLY A 33 -12.88 1.82 -2.68
N LEU A 34 -11.70 1.45 -2.16
CA LEU A 34 -10.43 2.09 -2.45
C LEU A 34 -9.97 1.78 -3.88
N SER A 35 -9.54 2.82 -4.58
CA SER A 35 -9.00 2.70 -5.94
C SER A 35 -7.50 2.36 -5.93
N THR A 36 -6.97 1.93 -7.07
CA THR A 36 -5.51 1.78 -7.26
C THR A 36 -4.75 3.09 -7.01
N ALA A 37 -5.35 4.24 -7.32
CA ALA A 37 -4.74 5.54 -7.06
C ALA A 37 -4.60 5.83 -5.56
N ASP A 38 -5.60 5.43 -4.77
CA ASP A 38 -5.54 5.54 -3.30
C ASP A 38 -4.44 4.64 -2.74
N GLY A 39 -4.34 3.41 -3.24
CA GLY A 39 -3.25 2.48 -2.87
C GLY A 39 -1.86 3.04 -3.18
N ILE A 40 -1.68 3.63 -4.37
CA ILE A 40 -0.43 4.30 -4.74
C ILE A 40 -0.10 5.46 -3.78
N TYR A 41 -1.11 6.27 -3.44
CA TYR A 41 -0.92 7.38 -2.51
C TYR A 41 -0.48 6.86 -1.12
N ALA A 42 -1.18 5.86 -0.61
CA ALA A 42 -0.91 5.28 0.70
C ALA A 42 0.51 4.69 0.82
N ILE A 43 0.93 3.87 -0.16
CA ILE A 43 2.28 3.28 -0.17
C ILE A 43 3.35 4.36 -0.22
N LYS A 44 3.19 5.35 -1.10
CA LYS A 44 4.14 6.46 -1.22
C LYS A 44 4.28 7.23 0.08
N SER A 45 3.16 7.58 0.73
CA SER A 45 3.19 8.29 1.99
C SER A 45 3.92 7.50 3.08
N ALA A 46 3.77 6.17 3.11
CA ALA A 46 4.50 5.31 4.05
C ALA A 46 6.01 5.26 3.77
N ILE A 47 6.40 5.11 2.49
CA ILE A 47 7.81 5.16 2.06
C ILE A 47 8.46 6.52 2.37
N GLU A 48 7.77 7.62 2.09
CA GLU A 48 8.23 8.99 2.32
C GLU A 48 8.36 9.30 3.81
N ALA A 49 7.41 8.86 4.64
CA ALA A 49 7.48 8.96 6.10
C ALA A 49 8.57 8.07 6.70
N GLY A 50 9.01 7.02 6.00
CA GLY A 50 9.96 6.06 6.52
C GLY A 50 9.37 5.18 7.63
N GLU A 51 8.05 4.98 7.62
CA GLU A 51 7.33 4.19 8.62
C GLU A 51 6.68 2.97 7.97
N CYS A 52 6.82 1.80 8.60
CA CYS A 52 6.12 0.58 8.19
C CYS A 52 4.64 0.70 8.59
N ARG A 53 3.86 1.39 7.76
CA ARG A 53 2.40 1.52 7.91
C ARG A 53 1.72 0.69 6.83
N ASN A 54 0.69 -0.05 7.19
CA ASN A 54 -0.20 -0.64 6.18
C ASN A 54 -1.22 0.40 5.68
N GLY A 55 -2.01 -0.01 4.69
CA GLY A 55 -3.05 0.79 4.06
C GLY A 55 -4.12 1.30 5.03
N TYR A 56 -4.50 0.52 6.05
CA TYR A 56 -5.48 0.99 7.05
C TYR A 56 -4.95 2.22 7.78
N ALA A 57 -3.73 2.14 8.32
CA ALA A 57 -3.07 3.24 9.00
C ALA A 57 -2.86 4.46 8.07
N ALA A 58 -2.56 4.24 6.78
CA ALA A 58 -2.42 5.32 5.80
C ALA A 58 -3.72 6.08 5.53
N PHE A 59 -4.88 5.42 5.65
CA PHE A 59 -6.20 6.06 5.53
C PHE A 59 -6.81 6.49 6.86
N GLY A 60 -6.09 6.34 7.98
CA GLY A 60 -6.64 6.59 9.31
C GLY A 60 -7.82 5.68 9.66
N LEU A 61 -7.88 4.50 9.06
CA LEU A 61 -8.87 3.47 9.35
C LEU A 61 -8.36 2.60 10.49
N ASP A 62 -9.29 2.16 11.35
CA ASP A 62 -8.98 1.13 12.32
C ASP A 62 -8.67 -0.17 11.57
N GLU A 63 -7.50 -0.75 11.85
CA GLU A 63 -7.21 -2.11 11.43
C GLU A 63 -8.25 -3.04 12.06
N PRO A 64 -8.83 -3.99 11.31
CA PRO A 64 -9.59 -5.05 11.94
C PRO A 64 -8.64 -5.77 12.89
N HIS A 65 -8.80 -5.53 14.19
CA HIS A 65 -8.10 -6.30 15.20
C HIS A 65 -8.38 -7.77 14.91
N ASP A 66 -7.30 -8.51 14.69
CA ASP A 66 -7.33 -9.93 14.44
C ASP A 66 -8.17 -10.58 15.55
N VAL A 67 -9.42 -10.95 15.24
CA VAL A 67 -10.18 -11.87 16.08
C VAL A 67 -9.62 -13.25 15.78
N ALA A 68 -8.44 -13.52 16.33
CA ALA A 68 -7.91 -14.86 16.40
C ALA A 68 -8.94 -15.72 17.17
N SER A 69 -9.58 -16.64 16.46
CA SER A 69 -10.24 -17.84 16.98
C SER A 69 -9.80 -19.03 16.15
#